data_AF-H0T6D7-F1
#
_entry.id   AF-H0T6D7-F1
#
_cell.length_a   1.000
_cell.length_b   1.000
_cell.length_c   1.000
_cell.angle_alpha   90.00
_cell.angle_beta   90.00
_cell.angle_gamma   90.00
#
_symmetry.space_group_name_H-M   'P 1'
#
loop_
_entity.id
_entity.type
_entity.pdbx_description
1 polymer ?
#
loop_
_entity_poly.entity_id
_entity_poly.type
_entity_poly.pdbx_seq_one_letter_code
_entity_poly.pdbx_strand_id
1 'polypeptide(L)' 'MAERQPVLGPAPVHPELDRLLEQTKTLTVSEADLQEQRVSFAYGNAPQASRITKESVRDASKSILMTR' A
#
# COMPACT_ATOMS: atom_id res chain seq x y z
N MET A 1 -24.72 18.96 0.52
CA MET A 1 -23.56 19.04 -0.39
C MET A 1 -22.33 19.03 0.50
N ALA A 2 -21.42 18.07 0.34
CA ALA A 2 -20.21 18.00 1.18
C ALA A 2 -19.30 19.19 0.84
N GLU A 3 -18.99 20.01 1.85
CA GLU A 3 -18.04 21.11 1.72
C GLU A 3 -16.69 20.53 1.27
N ARG A 4 -16.18 20.99 0.12
CA ARG A 4 -14.85 20.60 -0.34
C ARG A 4 -13.85 21.22 0.63
N GLN A 5 -13.24 20.39 1.49
CA GLN A 5 -12.11 20.83 2.30
C GLN A 5 -11.01 21.33 1.35
N PRO A 6 -10.50 22.57 1.52
CA PRO A 6 -9.41 23.07 0.71
C PRO A 6 -8.19 22.16 0.89
N VAL A 7 -7.45 21.99 -0.20
CA VAL A 7 -6.23 21.20 -0.31
C VAL A 7 -5.34 21.48 0.90
N LEU A 8 -4.98 20.41 1.63
CA LEU A 8 -4.02 20.47 2.72
C LEU A 8 -2.78 21.24 2.25
N GLY A 9 -2.35 22.24 3.01
CA GLY A 9 -1.12 22.99 2.72
C GLY A 9 0.10 22.07 2.60
N PRO A 10 1.25 22.58 2.12
CA PRO A 10 2.44 21.77 1.98
C PRO A 10 2.77 21.05 3.29
N ALA A 11 3.12 19.77 3.18
CA ALA A 11 3.49 18.97 4.33
C ALA A 11 4.65 19.65 5.08
N PRO A 12 4.65 19.64 6.42
CA PRO A 12 5.77 20.16 7.19
C PRO A 12 7.06 19.39 6.88
N VAL A 13 8.21 20.05 7.07
CA VAL A 13 9.51 19.42 6.83
C VAL A 13 9.74 18.34 7.87
N HIS A 14 10.08 17.13 7.42
CA HIS A 14 10.33 15.98 8.27
C HIS A 14 11.73 15.40 7.96
N PRO A 15 12.81 16.00 8.50
CA PRO A 15 14.18 15.66 8.10
C PRO A 15 14.55 14.20 8.39
N GLU A 16 13.94 13.59 9.40
CA GLU A 16 14.11 12.16 9.67
C GLU A 16 13.41 11.28 8.61
N LEU A 17 12.21 11.66 8.17
CA LEU A 17 11.51 10.96 7.08
C LEU A 17 12.29 11.07 5.78
N ASP A 18 12.81 12.25 5.46
CA ASP A 18 13.64 12.47 4.28
C ASP A 18 14.89 11.58 4.33
N ARG A 19 15.57 11.52 5.49
CA ARG A 19 16.73 10.65 5.68
C ARG A 19 16.38 9.17 5.46
N LEU A 20 15.28 8.69 6.03
CA LEU A 20 14.83 7.31 5.87
C LEU A 20 14.43 7.00 4.43
N LEU A 21 13.81 7.96 3.74
CA LEU A 21 13.44 7.82 2.33
C LEU A 21 14.68 7.71 1.44
N GLU A 22 15.69 8.56 1.64
CA GLU A 22 16.95 8.44 0.89
C GLU A 22 17.66 7.10 1.13
N GLN A 23 17.63 6.60 2.36
CA GLN A 23 18.21 5.29 2.69
C GLN A 23 17.49 4.14 1.97
N THR A 24 16.16 4.21 1.89
CA THR A 24 15.33 3.13 1.33
C THR A 24 15.37 3.05 -0.20
N LYS A 25 15.69 4.14 -0.90
CA LYS A 25 15.81 4.15 -2.38
C LYS A 25 16.82 3.14 -2.94
N THR A 26 17.82 2.76 -2.16
CA THR A 26 18.87 1.81 -2.58
C THR A 26 18.53 0.36 -2.27
N LEU A 27 17.44 0.11 -1.54
CA LEU A 27 17.02 -1.23 -1.18
C LEU A 27 16.37 -1.90 -2.39
N THR A 28 16.88 -3.08 -2.75
CA THR A 28 16.24 -3.95 -3.73
C THR A 28 15.17 -4.76 -3.03
N VAL A 29 13.91 -4.61 -3.44
CA VAL A 29 12.80 -5.41 -2.94
C VAL A 29 12.55 -6.55 -3.93
N SER A 30 12.54 -7.80 -3.43
CA SER A 30 12.27 -8.95 -4.29
C SER A 30 10.78 -9.03 -4.67
N GLU A 31 10.45 -9.75 -5.73
CA GLU A 31 9.03 -9.97 -6.10
C GLU A 31 8.28 -10.72 -4.98
N ALA A 32 8.95 -11.62 -4.26
CA ALA A 32 8.35 -12.33 -3.13
C ALA A 32 8.00 -11.37 -1.98
N ASP A 33 8.89 -10.43 -1.67
CA ASP A 33 8.65 -9.41 -0.64
C ASP A 33 7.51 -8.47 -1.07
N LEU A 34 7.52 -8.01 -2.32
CA LEU A 34 6.43 -7.20 -2.87
C LEU A 34 5.10 -7.96 -2.82
N GLN A 35 5.10 -9.25 -3.16
CA GLN A 35 3.90 -10.07 -3.11
C GLN A 35 3.36 -10.19 -1.68
N GLU A 36 4.20 -10.47 -0.69
CA GLU A 36 3.76 -10.57 0.71
C GLU A 36 3.28 -9.21 1.25
N GLN A 37 3.91 -8.11 0.86
CA GLN A 37 3.44 -6.75 1.20
C GLN A 37 2.05 -6.49 0.61
N ARG A 38 1.81 -6.83 -0.66
CA ARG A 38 0.48 -6.70 -1.28
C ARG A 38 -0.57 -7.54 -0.55
N VAL A 39 -0.22 -8.77 -0.16
CA VAL A 39 -1.11 -9.66 0.60
C VAL A 39 -1.45 -9.06 1.96
N SER A 40 -0.45 -8.58 2.68
CA SER A 40 -0.62 -7.99 4.01
C SER A 40 -1.45 -6.71 3.96
N PHE A 41 -1.19 -5.85 2.97
CA PHE A 41 -1.95 -4.62 2.77
C PHE A 41 -3.42 -4.89 2.47
N ALA A 42 -3.72 -5.74 1.49
CA ALA A 42 -5.09 -5.99 1.07
C ALA A 42 -5.90 -6.74 2.15
N TYR A 43 -5.29 -7.69 2.86
CA TYR A 43 -5.96 -8.35 3.99
C TYR A 43 -6.12 -7.42 5.20
N GLY A 44 -5.09 -6.67 5.56
CA GLY A 44 -5.13 -5.75 6.71
C GLY A 44 -6.10 -4.59 6.54
N ASN A 45 -6.42 -4.21 5.30
CA ASN A 45 -7.40 -3.18 4.97
C ASN A 45 -8.74 -3.76 4.48
N ALA A 46 -8.96 -5.08 4.60
CA ALA A 46 -10.21 -5.69 4.19
C ALA A 46 -11.38 -5.16 5.07
N PRO A 47 -12.53 -4.78 4.49
CA PRO A 47 -13.70 -4.40 5.27
C PRO A 47 -14.15 -5.53 6.19
N GLN A 48 -14.57 -5.22 7.43
CA GLN A 48 -14.88 -6.24 8.45
C GLN A 48 -15.98 -7.23 8.04
N ALA A 49 -16.92 -6.81 7.18
CA ALA A 49 -18.01 -7.66 6.67
C ALA A 49 -17.73 -8.29 5.29
N SER A 50 -16.47 -8.24 4.81
CA SER A 50 -16.09 -8.85 3.54
C SER A 50 -15.80 -10.35 3.69
N ARG A 51 -15.78 -11.07 2.57
CA ARG A 51 -15.33 -12.49 2.51
C ARG A 51 -13.83 -12.62 2.22
N ILE A 52 -13.08 -11.54 2.37
CA ILE A 52 -11.65 -11.50 2.04
C ILE A 52 -10.86 -12.18 3.16
N THR A 53 -10.21 -13.29 2.84
CA THR A 53 -9.26 -13.98 3.74
C THR A 53 -7.83 -13.78 3.26
N LYS A 54 -6.85 -13.98 4.14
CA LYS A 54 -5.43 -13.87 3.77
C LYS A 54 -5.06 -14.83 2.63
N GLU A 55 -5.63 -16.03 2.65
CA GLU A 55 -5.44 -17.07 1.62
C GLU A 55 -6.03 -16.62 0.28
N SER A 56 -7.25 -16.09 0.28
CA SER A 56 -7.89 -15.60 -0.95
C SER A 56 -7.09 -14.47 -1.62
N VAL A 57 -6.52 -13.57 -0.81
CA VAL A 57 -5.64 -12.48 -1.30
C VAL A 57 -4.32 -13.05 -1.81
N ARG A 58 -3.74 -14.04 -1.13
CA ARG A 58 -2.51 -14.71 -1.56
C ARG A 58 -2.68 -15.39 -2.92
N ASP A 59 -3.84 -15.99 -3.18
CA ASP A 59 -4.13 -16.58 -4.49
C ASP A 59 -4.32 -15.50 -5.56
N ALA A 60 -5.07 -14.44 -5.25
CA ALA A 60 -5.28 -13.34 -6.17
C ALA A 60 -3.98 -12.57 -6.50
N SER A 61 -3.02 -12.48 -5.57
CA SER A 61 -1.78 -11.72 -5.75
C SER A 61 -0.79 -12.33 -6.74
N LYS A 62 -1.02 -13.58 -7.18
CA LYS A 62 -0.18 -14.31 -8.14
C LYS A 62 -0.31 -13.81 -9.58
N SER A 63 -1.41 -13.13 -9.91
CA SER A 63 -1.65 -12.63 -11.27
C SER A 63 -2.32 -11.27 -11.23
N ILE A 64 -1.80 -10.32 -12.01
CA ILE A 64 -2.45 -9.02 -12.20
C ILE A 64 -3.39 -9.14 -13.39
N LEU A 65 -4.70 -9.12 -13.13
CA LEU A 65 -5.69 -8.99 -14.19
C LEU A 65 -5.82 -7.51 -14.57
N MET A 66 -5.20 -7.11 -15.68
CA MET A 66 -5.47 -5.82 -16.31
C MET A 66 -6.69 -5.98 -17.21
N THR A 67 -7.87 -5.63 -16.71
CA THR A 67 -9.05 -5.45 -17.56
C THR A 67 -8.90 -4.13 -18.31
N ARG A 68 -9.07 -4.17 -19.65
CA ARG A 68 -8.98 -2.99 -20.53
C ARG A 68 -10.15 -2.03 -20.35
#